data_AF-A0A2N1DXP1-F1
#
_entry.id   AF-A0A2N1DXP1-F1
#
_cell.length_a   1.000
_cell.length_b   1.000
_cell.length_c   1.000
_cell.angle_alpha   90.00
_cell.angle_beta   90.00
_cell.angle_gamma   90.00
#
_symmetry.space_group_name_H-M   'P 1'
#
loop_
_entity.id
_entity.type
_entity.pdbx_description
1 polymer ?
#
loop_
_entity_poly.entity_id
_entity_poly.type
_entity_poly.pdbx_seq_one_letter_code
_entity_poly.pdbx_strand_id
1 'polypeptide(L)' 'MTDHTPADKTPEPISSEDAQKGNADGTKGPTLERPNPKTETIDKVVTPTSIKDLERQTNAINEKLSKGQ' A
#
# COMPACT_ATOMS: atom_id res chain seq x y z
N MET A 1 -31.18 34.05 -15.40
CA MET A 1 -30.05 33.13 -15.59
C MET A 1 -29.16 33.33 -14.38
N THR A 2 -29.01 32.30 -13.55
CA THR A 2 -28.16 32.35 -12.36
C THR A 2 -26.73 32.12 -12.82
N ASP A 3 -25.92 33.18 -12.74
CA ASP A 3 -24.52 33.15 -13.16
C ASP A 3 -23.71 32.27 -12.20
N HIS A 4 -23.30 31.10 -12.69
CA HIS A 4 -22.32 30.25 -12.02
C HIS A 4 -20.94 30.85 -12.22
N THR A 5 -20.53 31.78 -11.33
CA THR A 5 -19.13 32.21 -11.27
C THR A 5 -18.28 31.04 -10.80
N PRO A 6 -17.29 30.56 -11.58
CA PRO A 6 -16.41 29.50 -11.12
C PRO A 6 -15.60 30.02 -9.93
N ALA A 7 -15.84 29.45 -8.75
CA ALA A 7 -15.04 29.75 -7.57
C ALA A 7 -13.57 29.44 -7.87
N ASP A 8 -12.67 30.37 -7.56
CA ASP A 8 -11.24 30.17 -7.66
C ASP A 8 -10.86 28.90 -6.87
N LYS A 9 -10.20 27.96 -7.56
CA LYS A 9 -9.77 26.68 -7.01
C LYS A 9 -8.29 26.68 -6.61
N THR A 10 -7.63 27.82 -6.70
CA THR A 10 -6.22 27.97 -6.34
C THR A 10 -6.10 27.88 -4.82
N PRO A 11 -5.33 26.91 -4.29
CA PRO A 11 -5.09 26.83 -2.85
C PRO A 11 -4.25 28.01 -2.36
N GLU A 12 -4.56 28.50 -1.16
CA GLU A 12 -3.73 29.50 -0.49
C GLU A 12 -2.31 28.94 -0.23
N PRO A 13 -1.25 29.73 -0.45
CA PRO A 13 0.11 29.29 -0.20
C PRO A 13 0.31 29.03 1.30
N ILE A 14 0.82 27.85 1.64
CA ILE A 14 1.16 27.49 3.03
C ILE A 14 2.67 27.62 3.28
N SER A 15 3.05 28.06 4.48
CA SER A 15 4.45 28.08 4.91
C SER A 15 4.98 26.66 5.10
N SER A 16 6.26 26.44 4.81
CA SER A 16 6.95 25.17 5.06
C SER A 16 6.84 24.72 6.52
N GLU A 17 6.86 25.67 7.46
CA GLU A 17 6.72 25.40 8.89
C GLU A 17 5.33 24.86 9.24
N ASP A 18 4.27 25.45 8.66
CA ASP A 18 2.88 25.01 8.87
C ASP A 18 2.58 23.69 8.16
N ALA A 19 3.19 23.47 6.99
CA ALA A 19 3.14 22.20 6.27
C ALA A 19 3.76 21.05 7.08
N GLN A 20 4.88 21.29 7.74
CA GLN A 20 5.61 20.29 8.53
C GLN A 20 4.95 20.01 9.88
N LYS A 21 4.35 21.03 10.52
CA LYS A 21 3.67 20.88 11.82
C LYS A 21 2.31 20.18 11.72
N GLY A 22 1.80 19.92 10.53
CA GLY A 22 0.50 19.30 10.31
C GLY A 22 -0.69 20.19 10.68
N ASN A 23 -0.44 21.48 10.94
CA ASN A 23 -1.45 22.51 11.21
C ASN A 23 -2.17 23.00 9.95
N ALA A 24 -1.75 22.53 8.77
CA ALA A 24 -2.47 22.76 7.54
C ALA A 24 -3.72 21.86 7.49
N ASP A 25 -4.77 22.27 8.21
CA ASP A 25 -6.07 21.58 8.22
C ASP A 25 -6.77 21.57 6.84
N GLY A 26 -6.24 22.29 5.86
CA GLY A 26 -6.70 22.30 4.46
C GLY A 26 -5.83 21.53 3.46
N THR A 27 -4.64 21.02 3.83
CA THR A 27 -3.73 20.32 2.89
C THR A 27 -3.46 18.88 3.25
N LYS A 28 -4.28 18.28 4.13
CA LYS A 28 -4.33 16.83 4.25
C LYS A 28 -4.96 16.32 2.95
N GLY A 29 -4.12 16.06 1.96
CA GLY A 29 -4.52 15.30 0.77
C GLY A 29 -5.23 14.01 1.20
N PRO A 30 -6.00 13.37 0.31
CA PRO A 30 -6.69 12.13 0.66
C PRO A 30 -5.69 11.17 1.31
N THR A 31 -6.07 10.60 2.45
CA THR A 31 -5.26 9.56 3.10
C THR A 31 -4.90 8.54 2.04
N LEU A 32 -3.60 8.36 1.79
CA LEU A 32 -3.13 7.41 0.79
C LEU A 32 -3.75 6.05 1.07
N GLU A 33 -4.40 5.47 0.07
CA GLU A 33 -4.98 4.14 0.21
C GLU A 33 -3.90 3.13 0.51
N ARG A 34 -4.23 2.13 1.34
CA ARG A 34 -3.29 1.05 1.61
C ARG A 34 -2.93 0.34 0.31
N PRO A 35 -1.65 0.00 0.09
CA PRO A 35 -1.23 -0.78 -1.06
C PRO A 35 -2.02 -2.10 -1.14
N ASN A 36 -2.20 -2.61 -2.35
CA ASN A 36 -2.79 -3.93 -2.55
C ASN A 36 -1.97 -4.98 -1.78
N PRO A 37 -2.57 -5.76 -0.87
CA PRO A 37 -1.84 -6.76 -0.08
C PRO A 37 -1.10 -7.80 -0.91
N LYS A 38 -1.51 -8.01 -2.17
CA LYS A 38 -0.84 -8.92 -3.11
C LYS A 38 0.48 -8.37 -3.67
N THR A 39 0.66 -7.05 -3.67
CA THR A 39 1.85 -6.35 -4.20
C THR A 39 2.58 -5.57 -3.11
N GLU A 40 2.03 -5.51 -1.91
CA GLU A 40 2.70 -4.97 -0.74
C GLU A 40 4.00 -5.76 -0.52
N THR A 41 5.12 -5.06 -0.57
CA THR A 41 6.44 -5.66 -0.38
C THR A 41 6.60 -6.00 1.09
N ILE A 42 6.02 -7.13 1.50
CA ILE A 42 6.24 -7.69 2.83
C ILE A 42 7.67 -8.23 2.82
N ASP A 43 8.59 -7.56 3.50
CA ASP A 43 9.92 -8.10 3.82
C ASP A 43 9.74 -9.27 4.79
N LYS A 44 9.42 -10.44 4.22
CA LYS A 44 9.23 -11.66 5.00
C LYS A 44 10.60 -12.14 5.43
N VAL A 45 10.90 -12.01 6.72
CA VAL A 45 12.09 -12.61 7.34
C VAL A 45 12.06 -14.11 7.05
N VAL A 46 13.00 -14.56 6.21
CA VAL A 46 13.18 -15.98 5.93
C VAL A 46 13.82 -16.62 7.15
N THR A 47 13.03 -17.38 7.90
CA THR A 47 13.48 -18.14 9.06
C THR A 47 13.81 -19.59 8.67
N PRO A 48 14.69 -20.29 9.40
CA PRO A 48 14.94 -21.71 9.16
C PRO A 48 13.66 -22.56 9.18
N THR A 49 12.67 -22.20 10.00
CA THR A 49 11.36 -22.85 10.03
C THR A 49 10.59 -22.63 8.73
N SER A 50 10.51 -21.39 8.24
CA SER A 50 9.81 -21.08 6.98
C SER A 50 10.44 -21.77 5.76
N ILE A 51 11.76 -21.96 5.75
CA ILE A 51 12.45 -22.72 4.69
C ILE A 51 11.98 -24.18 4.70
N LYS A 52 12.01 -24.83 5.88
CA LYS A 52 11.57 -26.23 6.01
C LYS A 52 10.10 -26.43 5.68
N ASP A 53 9.26 -25.43 5.97
CA ASP A 53 7.84 -25.45 5.58
C ASP A 53 7.68 -25.44 4.06
N LEU A 54 8.43 -24.58 3.36
CA LEU A 54 8.42 -24.52 1.90
C LEU A 54 8.96 -25.80 1.27
N GLU A 55 10.02 -26.40 1.83
CA GLU A 55 10.55 -27.70 1.38
C GLU A 55 9.50 -28.80 1.50
N ARG A 56 8.78 -28.89 2.63
CA ARG A 56 7.69 -29.86 2.81
C ARG A 56 6.57 -29.67 1.79
N GLN A 57 6.16 -28.42 1.55
CA GLN A 57 5.13 -28.12 0.55
C GLN A 57 5.59 -28.53 -0.86
N THR A 58 6.83 -28.22 -1.20
CA THR A 58 7.44 -28.57 -2.49
C THR A 58 7.47 -30.09 -2.68
N ASN A 59 7.90 -30.83 -1.66
CA ASN A 59 7.93 -32.29 -1.70
C ASN A 59 6.51 -32.87 -1.89
N ALA A 60 5.52 -32.35 -1.17
CA ALA A 60 4.13 -32.80 -1.32
C ALA A 60 3.56 -32.54 -2.73
N ILE A 61 3.95 -31.42 -3.36
CA ILE A 61 3.58 -31.12 -4.75
C ILE A 61 4.24 -32.12 -5.70
N ASN A 62 5.54 -32.35 -5.57
CA ASN A 62 6.28 -33.30 -6.41
C ASN A 62 5.76 -34.73 -6.25
N GLU A 63 5.40 -35.15 -5.03
CA GLU A 63 4.76 -36.43 -4.80
C GLU A 63 3.40 -36.54 -5.49
N LYS A 64 2.56 -35.50 -5.47
CA LYS A 64 1.29 -35.50 -6.19
C LYS A 64 1.48 -35.59 -7.70
N LEU A 65 2.40 -34.79 -8.24
CA LEU A 65 2.71 -34.77 -9.67
C LEU A 65 3.29 -36.12 -10.16
N SER A 66 4.17 -36.74 -9.36
CA SER A 66 4.74 -38.06 -9.69
C SER A 66 3.73 -39.20 -9.55
N LYS A 67 2.76 -39.08 -8.63
CA LYS A 67 1.66 -40.04 -8.48
C LYS A 67 0.54 -39.83 -9.51
N GLY A 68 0.65 -38.83 -10.39
CA GLY A 68 -0.25 -38.63 -11.54
C GLY A 68 -1.71 -38.35 -11.19
N GLN A 69 -1.98 -37.72 -10.04
CA GLN A 69 -3.32 -37.21 -9.71
C GLN A 69 -3.53 -35.78 -10.20
#